data_AF-A0A7C1LBS1-F1
#
_entry.id   AF-A0A7C1LBS1-F1
#
_cell.length_a   1.000
_cell.length_b   1.000
_cell.length_c   1.000
_cell.angle_alpha   90.00
_cell.angle_beta   90.00
_cell.angle_gamma   90.00
#
_symmetry.space_group_name_H-M   'P 1'
#
loop_
_entity.id
_entity.type
_entity.pdbx_description
1 polymer ?
#
loop_
_entity_poly.entity_id
_entity_poly.type
_entity_poly.pdbx_seq_one_letter_code
_entity_poly.pdbx_strand_id
1 'polypeptide(L)' 'MDLKKLFGTVLTLLGIGGLVYTAILFGNSTGTTKQLIVYDVLGAIFFFSGIGLIRNTSKS' A
#
# COMPACT_ATOMS: atom_id res chain seq x y z
N MET A 1 -16.67 8.68 -11.65
CA MET A 1 -15.30 8.10 -11.59
C MET A 1 -15.44 6.61 -11.80
N ASP A 2 -14.60 5.99 -12.62
CA ASP A 2 -14.66 4.53 -12.82
C ASP A 2 -14.43 3.81 -11.49
N LEU A 3 -15.27 2.83 -11.18
CA LEU A 3 -15.17 2.07 -9.92
C LEU A 3 -13.77 1.46 -9.77
N LYS A 4 -13.20 0.95 -10.88
CA LYS A 4 -11.83 0.41 -10.93
C LYS A 4 -10.75 1.44 -10.55
N LYS A 5 -10.90 2.70 -10.99
CA LYS A 5 -10.01 3.81 -10.59
C LYS A 5 -10.19 4.16 -9.12
N LEU A 6 -11.42 4.20 -8.61
CA LEU A 6 -11.68 4.49 -7.20
C LEU A 6 -11.03 3.44 -6.27
N PHE A 7 -11.23 2.16 -6.56
CA PHE A 7 -10.58 1.07 -5.81
C PHE A 7 -9.06 1.15 -5.90
N GLY A 8 -8.52 1.43 -7.09
CA GLY A 8 -7.08 1.57 -7.28
C GLY A 8 -6.49 2.74 -6.47
N THR A 9 -7.16 3.88 -6.47
CA THR A 9 -6.74 5.06 -5.68
C THR A 9 -6.80 4.78 -4.18
N VAL A 10 -7.89 4.20 -3.68
CA VAL A 10 -8.02 3.84 -2.26
C VAL A 10 -6.96 2.83 -1.85
N LEU A 11 -6.74 1.79 -2.66
CA LEU A 11 -5.74 0.76 -2.38
C LEU A 11 -4.31 1.32 -2.39
N THR A 12 -4.01 2.27 -3.29
CA THR A 12 -2.72 2.96 -3.34
C THR A 12 -2.50 3.82 -2.10
N LEU A 13 -3.52 4.58 -1.68
CA LEU A 13 -3.46 5.40 -0.46
C LEU A 13 -3.27 4.53 0.80
N LEU A 14 -3.96 3.40 0.89
CA LEU A 14 -3.75 2.43 1.96
C LEU A 14 -2.33 1.83 1.93
N GLY A 15 -1.81 1.50 0.76
CA GLY A 15 -0.43 1.03 0.59
C GLY A 15 0.60 2.05 1.08
N ILE A 16 0.45 3.32 0.68
CA ILE A 16 1.28 4.43 1.19
C ILE A 16 1.18 4.53 2.71
N GLY A 17 -0.04 4.48 3.26
CA GLY A 17 -0.27 4.50 4.71
C GLY A 17 0.45 3.37 5.45
N GLY A 18 0.41 2.14 4.89
CA GLY A 18 1.09 0.97 5.47
C GLY A 18 2.62 1.09 5.46
N LEU A 19 3.19 1.61 4.36
CA LEU A 19 4.64 1.86 4.26
C LEU A 19 5.09 2.96 5.23
N VAL A 20 4.33 4.05 5.32
CA VAL A 20 4.60 5.14 6.27
C VAL A 20 4.49 4.63 7.71
N TYR A 21 3.46 3.84 8.03
CA TYR A 21 3.30 3.26 9.36
C TYR A 21 4.48 2.35 9.74
N THR A 22 4.95 1.52 8.80
CA THR A 22 6.14 0.69 8.99
C THR A 22 7.38 1.55 9.26
N ALA A 23 7.58 2.63 8.50
CA ALA A 23 8.70 3.55 8.71
C ALA A 23 8.65 4.23 10.09
N ILE A 24 7.46 4.61 10.57
CA ILE A 24 7.27 5.15 11.92
C ILE A 24 7.62 4.08 12.96
N LEU A 25 7.11 2.86 12.80
CA LEU A 25 7.32 1.76 13.73
C LEU A 25 8.82 1.41 13.84
N PHE A 26 9.50 1.30 12.69
CA PHE A 26 10.94 1.09 12.59
C PHE A 26 11.75 2.23 13.23
N GLY A 27 11.44 3.49 12.86
CA GLY A 27 12.16 4.67 13.35
C GLY A 27 12.04 4.87 14.86
N ASN A 28 10.90 4.49 15.44
CA ASN A 28 10.68 4.54 16.90
C ASN A 28 11.17 3.26 17.60
N SER A 29 11.88 2.36 16.93
CA SER A 29 12.34 1.06 17.48
C SER A 29 11.21 0.28 18.17
N THR A 30 9.98 0.45 17.69
CA THR A 30 8.77 -0.15 18.24
C THR A 30 8.39 -1.32 17.33
N GLY A 31 7.83 -2.39 17.87
CA GLY A 31 7.44 -3.56 17.08
C GLY A 31 8.58 -4.56 16.81
N THR A 32 8.21 -5.82 16.61
CA THR A 32 9.16 -6.90 16.33
C THR A 32 9.60 -6.90 14.87
N THR A 33 10.79 -7.44 14.57
CA THR A 33 11.28 -7.62 13.20
C THR A 33 10.26 -8.32 12.30
N LYS A 34 9.53 -9.32 12.83
CA LYS A 34 8.49 -10.03 12.09
C LYS A 34 7.32 -9.11 11.71
N GLN A 35 6.87 -8.25 12.63
CA GLN A 35 5.80 -7.30 12.36
C GLN A 35 6.21 -6.28 11.30
N LEU A 36 7.43 -5.75 11.40
CA LEU A 36 7.98 -4.79 10.45
C LEU A 36 8.01 -5.38 9.03
N ILE A 37 8.53 -6.60 8.88
CA ILE A 37 8.56 -7.29 7.58
C ILE A 37 7.14 -7.50 7.03
N VAL A 38 6.20 -7.94 7.86
CA VAL A 38 4.82 -8.17 7.43
C VAL A 38 4.16 -6.87 6.97
N TYR A 39 4.29 -5.79 7.74
CA TYR A 39 3.66 -4.50 7.40
C TYR A 39 4.31 -3.84 6.17
N ASP A 40 5.63 -3.95 6.03
CA ASP A 40 6.35 -3.43 4.86
C ASP A 40 5.89 -4.14 3.57
N VAL A 41 5.92 -5.48 3.60
CA VAL A 41 5.54 -6.32 2.45
C VAL A 41 4.06 -6.11 2.11
N LEU A 42 3.18 -6.05 3.10
CA LEU A 42 1.75 -5.84 2.87
C LEU A 42 1.48 -4.44 2.29
N GLY A 43 2.13 -3.40 2.81
CA GLY A 43 2.06 -2.04 2.29
C GLY A 43 2.54 -1.95 0.84
N ALA A 44 3.67 -2.59 0.52
CA ALA A 44 4.20 -2.67 -0.83
C ALA A 44 3.24 -3.38 -1.80
N ILE A 45 2.69 -4.54 -1.40
CA ILE A 45 1.71 -5.29 -2.22
C ILE A 45 0.48 -4.41 -2.52
N PHE A 46 -0.05 -3.72 -1.52
CA PHE A 46 -1.21 -2.83 -1.71
C PHE A 46 -0.88 -1.66 -2.64
N PHE A 47 0.29 -1.04 -2.48
CA PHE A 47 0.73 0.05 -3.33
C PHE A 47 0.84 -0.38 -4.81
N PHE A 48 1.56 -1.46 -5.09
CA PHE A 48 1.75 -1.95 -6.47
C PHE A 48 0.44 -2.45 -7.08
N SER A 49 -0.39 -3.14 -6.31
CA SER A 49 -1.71 -3.60 -6.75
C SER A 49 -2.63 -2.42 -7.08
N GLY A 50 -2.65 -1.39 -6.24
CA GLY A 50 -3.43 -0.17 -6.44
C GLY A 50 -3.04 0.55 -7.74
N ILE A 51 -1.74 0.76 -7.96
CA ILE A 51 -1.22 1.35 -9.20
C ILE A 51 -1.59 0.49 -10.42
N GLY A 52 -1.48 -0.84 -10.30
CA GLY A 52 -1.86 -1.78 -11.36
C GLY A 52 -3.32 -1.62 -11.78
N LEU A 53 -4.22 -1.46 -10.81
CA LEU A 53 -5.66 -1.29 -11.06
C LEU A 53 -5.99 0.07 -11.71
N ILE A 54 -5.29 1.14 -11.31
CA ILE A 54 -5.40 2.46 -11.94
C ILE A 54 -4.93 2.38 -13.41
N ARG A 55 -3.78 1.75 -13.68
CA ARG A 55 -3.19 1.64 -15.02
C ARG A 55 -4.05 0.81 -15.98
N ASN A 56 -4.63 -0.29 -15.52
CA ASN A 56 -5.44 -1.18 -16.36
C ASN A 56 -6.83 -0.63 -16.71
N THR A 57 -7.29 0.44 -16.04
CA THR A 57 -8.53 1.14 -16.45
C THR A 57 -8.36 1.91 -17.77
N SER A 58 -7.13 2.20 -18.21
CA SER A 58 -6.91 2.93 -19.48
C SER A 58 -7.10 2.07 -20.74
N LYS A 59 -7.29 0.76 -20.63
CA LYS A 59 -7.36 -0.18 -21.77
C LYS A 59 -8.75 -0.80 -22.01
N SER A 60 -9.78 -0.37 -21.28
CA SER A 60 -11.15 -0.88 -21.43
C SER A 60 -12.10 0.16 -21.99
#